data_AF-A0A3N5N851-F1
#
_entry.id   AF-A0A3N5N851-F1
#
_cell.length_a   1.000
_cell.length_b   1.000
_cell.length_c   1.000
_cell.angle_alpha   90.00
_cell.angle_beta   90.00
_cell.angle_gamma   90.00
#
_symmetry.space_group_name_H-M   'P 1'
#
loop_
_entity.id
_entity.type
_entity.pdbx_description
1 polymer ?
#
loop_
_entity_poly.entity_id
_entity_poly.type
_entity_poly.pdbx_seq_one_letter_code
_entity_poly.pdbx_strand_id
1 'polypeptide(L)'
;MTHLPEPRRFGGTSVTDELADLARRTTLADALSRPAALVELRRALERCLQAGDDARWRRSLAHAEDADSYRLLCEALARCIDSPLQAPGSAIVRSFAIPIVLVAAAGRPTRVPGSLSDVQAIRALFERSHALGPTRNFGLSNALCSLESLEAVSPVALFRAAHDLDPRAIGPSLPPAEIRLDPNREQTHLRFLVGAGVTSSDAPGFTETAANIAGWGREFANLLVGQLGGPGLQLLALPRPPRDLVMAPNVGRCAQLETALSLFASNAVRRLRAAVGEPVVIVSAHDNGEIRVTLSSPFAPEMVEGYRWPLHPLDDLPSIERTVCELFADMRVTDVRVMPRLLEPERASAVPLYPRCDEWDALCAGPLAS
;
A
#
# COMPACT_ATOMS: atom_id res chain seq x y z
N MET A 1 -5.26 -25.15 8.96
CA MET A 1 -4.69 -24.00 9.69
C MET A 1 -5.83 -23.05 9.98
N THR A 2 -5.81 -22.43 11.16
CA THR A 2 -6.76 -21.37 11.50
C THR A 2 -6.32 -20.10 10.78
N HIS A 3 -7.22 -19.45 10.06
CA HIS A 3 -6.98 -18.17 9.39
C HIS A 3 -7.62 -17.02 10.16
N LEU A 4 -7.10 -15.82 9.98
CA LEU A 4 -7.71 -14.60 10.49
C LEU A 4 -9.11 -14.42 9.87
N PRO A 5 -10.15 -14.12 10.68
CA PRO A 5 -11.43 -13.71 10.14
C PRO A 5 -11.31 -12.33 9.50
N GLU A 6 -12.16 -12.02 8.53
CA GLU A 6 -12.21 -10.73 7.83
C GLU A 6 -12.69 -9.62 8.78
N PRO A 7 -11.84 -8.65 9.18
CA PRO A 7 -12.25 -7.57 10.07
C PRO A 7 -12.81 -6.34 9.35
N ARG A 8 -12.62 -6.24 8.02
CA ARG A 8 -13.03 -5.04 7.28
C ARG A 8 -14.53 -5.03 7.06
N ARG A 9 -15.09 -3.82 7.05
CA ARG A 9 -16.50 -3.57 6.71
C ARG A 9 -16.58 -3.07 5.27
N PHE A 10 -17.41 -3.74 4.48
CA PHE A 10 -17.70 -3.39 3.10
C PHE A 10 -19.13 -2.84 2.97
N GLY A 11 -19.45 -2.29 1.79
CA GLY A 11 -20.77 -1.73 1.51
C GLY A 11 -21.88 -2.77 1.67
N GLY A 12 -23.07 -2.33 2.10
CA GLY A 12 -24.26 -3.18 2.20
C GLY A 12 -25.08 -3.23 0.91
N THR A 13 -25.92 -4.26 0.77
CA THR A 13 -26.75 -4.55 -0.43
C THR A 13 -27.92 -3.60 -0.67
N SER A 14 -28.09 -2.54 0.13
CA SER A 14 -29.33 -1.75 0.16
C SER A 14 -29.42 -0.65 -0.90
N VAL A 15 -28.31 -0.30 -1.57
CA VAL A 15 -28.28 0.75 -2.60
C VAL A 15 -27.64 0.21 -3.87
N THR A 16 -28.38 0.25 -4.98
CA THR A 16 -27.89 -0.21 -6.29
C THR A 16 -26.96 0.83 -6.93
N ASP A 17 -25.67 0.54 -6.99
CA ASP A 17 -24.68 1.28 -7.79
C ASP A 17 -24.25 0.44 -9.00
N GLU A 18 -24.35 1.00 -10.21
CA GLU A 18 -24.08 0.30 -11.49
C GLU A 18 -22.66 -0.29 -11.53
N LEU A 19 -21.65 0.47 -11.09
CA LEU A 19 -20.26 0.05 -11.18
C LEU A 19 -19.94 -1.02 -10.13
N ALA A 20 -20.44 -0.85 -8.90
CA ALA A 20 -20.27 -1.85 -7.84
C ALA A 20 -20.94 -3.19 -8.23
N ASP A 21 -22.16 -3.15 -8.78
CA ASP A 21 -22.85 -4.35 -9.23
C ASP A 21 -22.15 -5.01 -10.43
N LEU A 22 -21.66 -4.24 -11.40
CA LEU A 22 -20.86 -4.78 -12.51
C LEU A 22 -19.57 -5.44 -12.01
N ALA A 23 -18.88 -4.85 -11.04
CA ALA A 23 -17.70 -5.44 -10.44
C ALA A 23 -18.03 -6.77 -9.75
N ARG A 24 -19.06 -6.80 -8.91
CA ARG A 24 -19.53 -8.02 -8.23
C ARG A 24 -19.96 -9.12 -9.21
N ARG A 25 -20.71 -8.76 -10.26
CA ARG A 25 -21.06 -9.73 -11.32
C ARG A 25 -19.82 -10.27 -12.03
N THR A 26 -18.81 -9.43 -12.23
CA THR A 26 -17.56 -9.83 -12.88
C THR A 26 -16.67 -10.71 -11.99
N THR A 27 -16.66 -10.50 -10.66
CA THR A 27 -15.94 -11.38 -9.73
C THR A 27 -16.57 -12.76 -9.65
N LEU A 28 -17.91 -12.83 -9.70
CA LEU A 28 -18.69 -14.08 -9.70
C LEU A 28 -18.78 -14.78 -11.07
N ALA A 29 -18.41 -14.10 -12.16
CA ALA A 29 -18.47 -14.66 -13.49
C ALA A 29 -17.49 -15.83 -13.68
N ASP A 30 -17.94 -16.85 -14.40
CA ASP A 30 -17.08 -17.96 -14.83
C ASP A 30 -15.99 -17.51 -15.82
N ALA A 31 -15.01 -18.37 -16.07
CA ALA A 31 -13.86 -18.06 -16.92
C ALA A 31 -14.24 -17.69 -18.37
N LEU A 32 -15.37 -18.19 -18.89
CA LEU A 32 -15.83 -17.93 -20.26
C LEU A 32 -16.51 -16.56 -20.38
N SER A 33 -17.27 -16.17 -19.35
CA SER A 33 -18.08 -14.95 -19.31
C SER A 33 -17.32 -13.75 -18.76
N ARG A 34 -16.31 -13.98 -17.92
CA ARG A 34 -15.50 -12.93 -17.27
C ARG A 34 -14.86 -11.93 -18.24
N PRO A 35 -14.31 -12.32 -19.41
CA PRO A 35 -13.77 -11.35 -20.37
C PRO A 35 -14.81 -10.35 -20.87
N ALA A 36 -16.03 -10.80 -21.16
CA ALA A 36 -17.11 -9.93 -21.61
C ALA A 36 -17.58 -8.99 -20.48
N ALA A 37 -17.72 -9.52 -19.26
CA ALA A 37 -18.09 -8.74 -18.08
C ALA A 37 -17.05 -7.65 -17.75
N LEU A 38 -15.76 -7.96 -17.89
CA LEU A 38 -14.68 -6.98 -17.74
C LEU A 38 -14.78 -5.83 -18.76
N VAL A 39 -15.13 -6.14 -20.01
CA VAL A 39 -15.33 -5.11 -21.04
C VAL A 39 -16.54 -4.24 -20.70
N GLU A 40 -17.63 -4.82 -20.21
CA GLU A 40 -18.82 -4.08 -19.77
C GLU A 40 -18.50 -3.12 -18.61
N LEU A 41 -17.82 -3.61 -17.57
CA LEU A 41 -17.35 -2.80 -16.44
C LEU A 41 -16.46 -1.64 -16.90
N ARG A 42 -15.47 -1.92 -17.76
CA ARG A 42 -14.56 -0.89 -18.26
C ARG A 42 -15.28 0.17 -19.10
N ARG A 43 -16.25 -0.21 -19.93
CA ARG A 43 -17.08 0.75 -20.67
C ARG A 43 -17.88 1.65 -19.73
N ALA A 44 -18.43 1.09 -18.65
CA ALA A 44 -19.16 1.87 -17.66
C ALA A 44 -18.24 2.86 -16.91
N LEU A 45 -17.03 2.42 -16.55
CA LEU A 45 -16.01 3.27 -15.93
C LEU A 45 -15.56 4.40 -16.86
N GLU A 46 -15.27 4.10 -18.14
CA GLU A 46 -14.91 5.13 -19.12
C GLU A 46 -16.02 6.18 -19.27
N ARG A 47 -17.29 5.77 -19.32
CA ARG A 47 -18.42 6.72 -19.33
C ARG A 47 -18.43 7.60 -18.08
N CYS A 48 -18.14 7.04 -16.90
CA CYS A 48 -18.05 7.77 -15.65
C CYS A 48 -16.92 8.81 -15.67
N LEU A 49 -15.74 8.44 -16.17
CA LEU A 49 -14.58 9.32 -16.28
C LEU A 49 -14.80 10.44 -17.31
N GLN A 50 -15.41 10.11 -18.45
CA GLN A 50 -15.78 11.07 -19.49
C GLN A 50 -16.81 12.09 -18.99
N ALA A 51 -17.77 11.67 -18.16
CA ALA A 51 -18.72 12.56 -17.50
C ALA A 51 -18.06 13.49 -16.46
N GLY A 52 -16.83 13.20 -16.04
CA GLY A 52 -16.08 14.02 -15.10
C GLY A 52 -16.56 13.93 -13.64
N ASP A 53 -17.22 12.83 -13.26
CA ASP A 53 -17.83 12.66 -11.93
C ASP A 53 -16.97 11.77 -11.02
N ASP A 54 -15.96 12.35 -10.38
CA ASP A 54 -15.17 11.65 -9.35
C ASP A 54 -16.03 11.21 -8.14
N ALA A 55 -17.12 11.93 -7.85
CA ALA A 55 -17.97 11.59 -6.73
C ALA A 55 -18.71 10.28 -6.99
N ARG A 56 -19.14 10.02 -8.23
CA ARG A 56 -19.71 8.73 -8.64
C ARG A 56 -18.71 7.60 -8.44
N TRP A 57 -17.48 7.75 -8.89
CA TRP A 57 -16.43 6.77 -8.63
C TRP A 57 -16.24 6.45 -7.14
N ARG A 58 -16.11 7.49 -6.29
CA ARG A 58 -15.96 7.30 -4.84
C ARG A 58 -17.19 6.62 -4.22
N ARG A 59 -18.39 6.94 -4.68
CA ARG A 59 -19.62 6.24 -4.26
C ARG A 59 -19.55 4.77 -4.64
N SER A 60 -19.18 4.43 -5.87
CA SER A 60 -19.09 3.04 -6.32
C SER A 60 -18.11 2.21 -5.48
N LEU A 61 -16.94 2.77 -5.12
CA LEU A 61 -16.01 2.11 -4.19
C LEU A 61 -16.65 1.86 -2.81
N ALA A 62 -17.39 2.82 -2.27
CA ALA A 62 -18.06 2.69 -0.97
C ALA A 62 -19.20 1.65 -0.98
N HIS A 63 -19.75 1.32 -2.16
CA HIS A 63 -20.79 0.30 -2.34
C HIS A 63 -20.22 -1.07 -2.74
N ALA A 64 -18.91 -1.24 -2.84
CA ALA A 64 -18.32 -2.56 -3.06
C ALA A 64 -18.64 -3.47 -1.86
N GLU A 65 -19.25 -4.62 -2.13
CA GLU A 65 -19.75 -5.56 -1.10
C GLU A 65 -18.65 -6.45 -0.51
N ASP A 66 -17.50 -6.54 -1.18
CA ASP A 66 -16.38 -7.39 -0.79
C ASP A 66 -15.03 -6.84 -1.31
N ALA A 67 -13.93 -7.40 -0.78
CA ALA A 67 -12.57 -7.01 -1.14
C ALA A 67 -12.25 -7.24 -2.61
N ASP A 68 -12.84 -8.27 -3.23
CA ASP A 68 -12.54 -8.64 -4.61
C ASP A 68 -13.18 -7.68 -5.60
N SER A 69 -14.41 -7.27 -5.34
CA SER A 69 -15.15 -6.28 -6.10
C SER A 69 -14.50 -4.91 -5.95
N TYR A 70 -14.08 -4.54 -4.73
CA TYR A 70 -13.32 -3.30 -4.49
C TYR A 70 -12.01 -3.28 -5.30
N ARG A 71 -11.24 -4.38 -5.24
CA ARG A 71 -9.98 -4.50 -5.97
C ARG A 71 -10.17 -4.45 -7.47
N LEU A 72 -11.18 -5.17 -7.97
CA LEU A 72 -11.49 -5.17 -9.39
C LEU A 72 -11.87 -3.77 -9.91
N LEU A 73 -12.62 -2.98 -9.12
CA LEU A 73 -12.92 -1.59 -9.45
C LEU A 73 -11.63 -0.77 -9.61
N CYS A 74 -10.72 -0.84 -8.64
CA CYS A 74 -9.45 -0.09 -8.70
C CYS A 74 -8.56 -0.52 -9.87
N GLU A 75 -8.45 -1.83 -10.12
CA GLU A 75 -7.69 -2.37 -11.26
C GLU A 75 -8.30 -1.98 -12.60
N ALA A 76 -9.63 -2.03 -12.72
CA ALA A 76 -10.34 -1.62 -13.93
C ALA A 76 -10.19 -0.10 -14.17
N LEU A 77 -10.24 0.71 -13.12
CA LEU A 77 -9.96 2.15 -13.20
C LEU A 77 -8.56 2.42 -13.73
N ALA A 78 -7.53 1.80 -13.14
CA ALA A 78 -6.14 1.96 -13.58
C ALA A 78 -6.00 1.60 -15.07
N ARG A 79 -6.62 0.49 -15.51
CA ARG A 79 -6.63 0.08 -16.93
C ARG A 79 -7.38 1.05 -17.85
N CYS A 80 -8.46 1.68 -17.39
CA CYS A 80 -9.18 2.68 -18.18
C CYS A 80 -8.33 3.93 -18.42
N ILE A 81 -7.46 4.30 -17.48
CA ILE A 81 -6.51 5.42 -17.63
C ILE A 81 -5.34 5.03 -18.57
N ASP A 82 -4.77 3.84 -18.39
CA ASP A 82 -3.52 3.46 -19.08
C ASP A 82 -3.72 2.81 -20.47
N SER A 83 -4.92 2.33 -20.79
CA SER A 83 -5.22 1.62 -22.05
C SER A 83 -6.70 1.77 -22.45
N PRO A 84 -7.13 2.93 -22.99
CA PRO A 84 -8.55 3.19 -23.28
C PRO A 84 -9.09 2.28 -24.38
N LEU A 85 -10.36 1.87 -24.27
CA LEU A 85 -10.98 0.96 -25.24
C LEU A 85 -11.22 1.60 -26.62
N GLN A 86 -11.39 2.93 -26.69
CA GLN A 86 -11.90 3.62 -27.88
C GLN A 86 -10.82 4.01 -28.90
N ALA A 87 -9.54 3.96 -28.53
CA ALA A 87 -8.43 4.43 -29.38
C ALA A 87 -7.16 3.58 -29.18
N PRO A 88 -7.18 2.28 -29.55
CA PRO A 88 -6.00 1.43 -29.44
C PRO A 88 -4.85 1.98 -30.30
N GLY A 89 -3.62 1.79 -29.83
CA GLY A 89 -2.40 2.24 -30.49
C GLY A 89 -2.10 3.73 -30.37
N SER A 90 -3.04 4.56 -29.91
CA SER A 90 -2.87 6.00 -29.71
C SER A 90 -1.74 6.33 -28.73
N ALA A 91 -1.08 7.48 -28.94
CA ALA A 91 -0.12 8.01 -27.97
C ALA A 91 -0.86 8.52 -26.74
N ILE A 92 -0.40 8.12 -25.56
CA ILE A 92 -0.97 8.48 -24.26
C ILE A 92 0.14 8.87 -23.29
N VAL A 93 -0.20 9.69 -22.31
CA VAL A 93 0.67 9.95 -21.16
C VAL A 93 0.39 8.90 -20.10
N ARG A 94 1.37 8.07 -19.79
CA ARG A 94 1.30 7.16 -18.65
C ARG A 94 2.00 7.79 -17.46
N SER A 95 1.29 7.88 -16.35
CA SER A 95 1.85 8.38 -15.10
C SER A 95 2.13 7.22 -14.15
N PHE A 96 3.23 7.32 -13.41
CA PHE A 96 3.61 6.30 -12.44
C PHE A 96 4.15 6.94 -11.17
N ALA A 97 4.05 6.21 -10.07
CA ALA A 97 4.68 6.54 -8.81
C ALA A 97 5.59 5.39 -8.36
N ILE A 98 6.74 5.74 -7.80
CA ILE A 98 7.67 4.82 -7.15
C ILE A 98 7.48 4.99 -5.65
N PRO A 99 6.88 4.00 -4.97
CA PRO A 99 6.82 4.02 -3.51
C PRO A 99 8.22 3.87 -2.93
N ILE A 100 8.56 4.71 -1.97
CA ILE A 100 9.85 4.72 -1.29
C ILE A 100 9.55 4.66 0.20
N VAL A 101 9.86 3.52 0.82
CA VAL A 101 9.85 3.41 2.27
C VAL A 101 11.20 3.89 2.79
N LEU A 102 11.18 4.91 3.64
CA LEU A 102 12.36 5.50 4.27
C LEU A 102 12.38 5.07 5.73
N VAL A 103 13.43 4.36 6.14
CA VAL A 103 13.71 4.11 7.57
C VAL A 103 14.73 5.13 8.02
N ALA A 104 14.37 5.93 9.01
CA ALA A 104 15.17 7.06 9.44
C ALA A 104 15.31 7.12 10.96
N ALA A 105 16.47 7.54 11.44
CA ALA A 105 16.74 7.83 12.84
C ALA A 105 17.67 9.02 12.99
N ALA A 106 17.46 9.81 14.03
CA ALA A 106 18.31 10.93 14.38
C ALA A 106 18.40 11.09 15.91
N GLY A 107 19.55 11.53 16.43
CA GLY A 107 19.74 11.78 17.86
C GLY A 107 19.07 13.08 18.36
N ARG A 108 18.58 13.91 17.45
CA ARG A 108 17.91 15.19 17.72
C ARG A 108 16.75 15.40 16.74
N PRO A 109 15.78 16.27 17.04
CA PRO A 109 14.72 16.63 16.10
C PRO A 109 15.33 17.07 14.76
N THR A 110 15.01 16.34 13.70
CA THR A 110 15.62 16.50 12.37
C THR A 110 14.53 16.48 11.31
N ARG A 111 14.76 17.21 10.21
CA ARG A 111 13.89 17.22 9.05
C ARG A 111 14.59 16.61 7.86
N VAL A 112 13.92 15.71 7.15
CA VAL A 112 14.37 15.19 5.85
C VAL A 112 13.64 15.98 4.77
N PRO A 113 14.34 16.56 3.79
CA PRO A 113 13.72 17.31 2.69
C PRO A 113 12.70 16.47 1.91
N GLY A 114 11.62 17.11 1.47
CA GLY A 114 10.61 16.52 0.58
C GLY A 114 10.95 16.64 -0.91
N SER A 115 12.17 17.03 -1.26
CA SER A 115 12.58 17.30 -2.65
C SER A 115 14.00 16.85 -2.93
N LEU A 116 14.23 16.35 -4.14
CA LEU A 116 15.53 15.92 -4.65
C LEU A 116 16.27 17.11 -5.28
N SER A 117 17.57 17.24 -4.98
CA SER A 117 18.43 18.29 -5.53
C SER A 117 18.89 17.99 -6.95
N ASP A 118 19.02 16.71 -7.31
CA ASP A 118 19.44 16.24 -8.63
C ASP A 118 18.56 15.07 -9.10
N VAL A 119 17.41 15.44 -9.67
CA VAL A 119 16.51 14.48 -10.32
C VAL A 119 17.07 13.97 -11.66
N GLN A 120 18.04 14.67 -12.26
CA GLN A 120 18.63 14.25 -13.53
C GLN A 120 19.54 13.02 -13.36
N ALA A 121 20.25 12.90 -12.24
CA ALA A 121 20.97 11.68 -11.89
C ALA A 121 20.05 10.45 -11.82
N ILE A 122 18.83 10.63 -11.28
CA ILE A 122 17.81 9.58 -11.22
C ILE A 122 17.30 9.24 -12.64
N ARG A 123 17.00 10.26 -13.46
CA ARG A 123 16.57 10.07 -14.85
C ARG A 123 17.62 9.28 -15.64
N ALA A 124 18.89 9.66 -15.53
CA ALA A 124 20.00 8.96 -16.18
C ALA A 124 20.16 7.52 -15.67
N LEU A 125 19.84 7.23 -14.40
CA LEU A 125 19.77 5.87 -13.88
C LEU A 125 18.68 5.06 -14.57
N PHE A 126 17.47 5.60 -14.65
CA PHE A 126 16.37 4.88 -15.26
C PHE A 126 16.59 4.61 -16.75
N GLU A 127 17.21 5.56 -17.47
CA GLU A 127 17.58 5.37 -18.87
C GLU A 127 18.64 4.28 -19.07
N ARG A 128 19.73 4.28 -18.29
CA ARG A 128 20.83 3.30 -18.46
C ARG A 128 20.47 1.89 -17.99
N SER A 129 19.56 1.79 -17.01
CA SER A 129 19.13 0.51 -16.43
C SER A 129 17.87 -0.04 -17.06
N HIS A 130 17.26 0.69 -18.01
CA HIS A 130 15.97 0.36 -18.60
C HIS A 130 14.88 0.17 -17.55
N ALA A 131 14.90 0.98 -16.48
CA ALA A 131 13.97 0.86 -15.35
C ALA A 131 12.51 1.05 -15.77
N LEU A 132 12.23 1.73 -16.89
CA LEU A 132 10.90 1.94 -17.46
C LEU A 132 10.77 1.27 -18.85
N GLY A 133 11.51 0.18 -19.05
CA GLY A 133 11.55 -0.57 -20.30
C GLY A 133 12.21 0.21 -21.45
N PRO A 134 11.65 0.16 -22.68
CA PRO A 134 12.24 0.82 -23.85
C PRO A 134 12.01 2.34 -23.86
N THR A 135 11.22 2.87 -22.93
CA THR A 135 10.78 4.28 -22.98
C THR A 135 11.91 5.21 -22.53
N ARG A 136 12.28 6.12 -23.42
CA ARG A 136 13.21 7.24 -23.13
C ARG A 136 12.51 8.60 -23.05
N ASN A 137 11.25 8.66 -23.46
CA ASN A 137 10.45 9.88 -23.42
C ASN A 137 9.66 9.96 -22.11
N PHE A 138 10.36 10.24 -21.02
CA PHE A 138 9.76 10.42 -19.70
C PHE A 138 10.42 11.57 -18.92
N GLY A 139 9.61 12.15 -18.03
CA GLY A 139 10.00 13.12 -17.03
C GLY A 139 9.78 12.59 -15.61
N LEU A 140 10.52 13.14 -14.66
CA LEU A 140 10.39 12.87 -13.24
C LEU A 140 10.18 14.19 -12.51
N SER A 141 9.25 14.21 -11.56
CA SER A 141 9.18 15.29 -10.57
C SER A 141 10.39 15.20 -9.65
N ASN A 142 10.89 16.34 -9.16
CA ASN A 142 11.87 16.35 -8.08
C ASN A 142 11.21 16.31 -6.69
N ALA A 143 9.88 16.42 -6.61
CA ALA A 143 9.14 16.36 -5.35
C ALA A 143 8.89 14.91 -4.91
N LEU A 144 9.16 14.64 -3.63
CA LEU A 144 8.74 13.45 -2.92
C LEU A 144 7.42 13.75 -2.20
N CYS A 145 6.31 13.27 -2.75
CA CYS A 145 4.99 13.55 -2.22
C CYS A 145 4.56 12.55 -1.14
N SER A 146 3.57 12.94 -0.33
CA SER A 146 2.98 12.10 0.71
C SER A 146 1.93 11.13 0.14
N LEU A 147 1.56 10.14 0.94
CA LEU A 147 0.42 9.26 0.66
C LEU A 147 -0.87 10.07 0.43
N GLU A 148 -1.17 11.00 1.34
CA GLU A 148 -2.35 11.87 1.28
C GLU A 148 -2.42 12.68 -0.03
N SER A 149 -1.31 13.30 -0.44
CA SER A 149 -1.26 14.05 -1.69
C SER A 149 -1.51 13.16 -2.92
N LEU A 150 -1.03 11.91 -2.89
CA LEU A 150 -1.20 10.97 -3.98
C LEU A 150 -2.64 10.41 -4.02
N GLU A 151 -3.24 10.10 -2.87
CA GLU A 151 -4.63 9.64 -2.74
C GLU A 151 -5.65 10.73 -3.11
N ALA A 152 -5.28 12.01 -2.94
CA ALA A 152 -6.11 13.15 -3.32
C ALA A 152 -6.18 13.38 -4.84
N VAL A 153 -5.34 12.71 -5.63
CA VAL A 153 -5.33 12.87 -7.09
C VAL A 153 -6.65 12.37 -7.67
N SER A 154 -7.30 13.24 -8.45
CA SER A 154 -8.56 12.94 -9.16
C SER A 154 -8.36 11.90 -10.26
N PRO A 155 -9.08 10.76 -10.24
CA PRO A 155 -9.09 9.82 -11.35
C PRO A 155 -9.56 10.42 -12.67
N VAL A 156 -10.54 11.33 -12.64
CA VAL A 156 -10.98 12.08 -13.83
C VAL A 156 -9.84 12.94 -14.40
N ALA A 157 -9.09 13.63 -13.53
CA ALA A 157 -7.96 14.45 -13.97
C ALA A 157 -6.84 13.57 -14.56
N LEU A 158 -6.58 12.41 -13.97
CA LEU A 158 -5.62 11.44 -14.51
C LEU A 158 -6.05 10.91 -15.88
N PHE A 159 -7.32 10.52 -16.03
CA PHE A 159 -7.86 10.07 -17.30
C PHE A 159 -7.74 11.16 -18.38
N ARG A 160 -8.06 12.41 -18.04
CA ARG A 160 -7.89 13.55 -18.97
C ARG A 160 -6.42 13.77 -19.33
N ALA A 161 -5.53 13.83 -18.34
CA ALA A 161 -4.10 14.03 -18.57
C ALA A 161 -3.46 12.89 -19.38
N ALA A 162 -3.97 11.66 -19.25
CA ALA A 162 -3.49 10.52 -20.03
C ALA A 162 -3.84 10.62 -21.51
N HIS A 163 -4.97 11.24 -21.84
CA HIS A 163 -5.53 11.27 -23.20
C HIS A 163 -5.47 12.64 -23.88
N ASP A 164 -5.16 13.69 -23.14
CA ASP A 164 -4.87 15.01 -23.67
C ASP A 164 -3.36 15.23 -23.73
N LEU A 165 -2.81 15.23 -24.95
CA LEU A 165 -1.38 15.46 -25.19
C LEU A 165 -1.01 16.94 -25.15
N ASP A 166 -1.93 17.85 -24.80
CA ASP A 166 -1.58 19.27 -24.56
C ASP A 166 -0.47 19.35 -23.50
N PRO A 167 0.71 19.92 -23.82
CA PRO A 167 1.78 20.11 -22.86
C PRO A 167 1.40 20.95 -21.63
N ARG A 168 0.28 21.67 -21.67
CA ARG A 168 -0.28 22.41 -20.52
C ARG A 168 -1.14 21.54 -19.60
N ALA A 169 -1.58 20.38 -20.06
CA ALA A 169 -2.38 19.41 -19.31
C ALA A 169 -1.51 18.38 -18.54
N ILE A 170 -0.19 18.56 -18.50
CA ILE A 170 0.75 17.56 -17.97
C ILE A 170 0.60 17.40 -16.45
N GLY A 171 -0.16 16.36 -16.08
CA GLY A 171 -0.12 15.66 -14.80
C GLY A 171 -0.52 16.47 -13.54
N PRO A 172 -0.86 15.78 -12.44
CA PRO A 172 -1.10 16.45 -11.16
C PRO A 172 0.20 17.07 -10.64
N SER A 173 0.17 18.36 -10.28
CA SER A 173 1.25 18.98 -9.52
C SER A 173 1.18 18.48 -8.08
N LEU A 174 2.14 17.63 -7.70
CA LEU A 174 2.20 17.04 -6.37
C LEU A 174 3.24 17.76 -5.51
N PRO A 175 2.86 18.35 -4.36
CA PRO A 175 3.78 19.11 -3.55
C PRO A 175 4.80 18.22 -2.83
N PRO A 176 6.03 18.72 -2.59
CA PRO A 176 7.00 18.03 -1.77
C PRO A 176 6.52 17.92 -0.32
N ALA A 177 6.76 16.77 0.31
CA ALA A 177 6.37 16.51 1.71
C ALA A 177 7.61 16.21 2.57
N GLU A 178 7.98 17.15 3.46
CA GLU A 178 9.06 16.94 4.43
C GLU A 178 8.76 15.80 5.41
N ILE A 179 9.79 15.14 5.94
CA ILE A 179 9.66 14.20 7.06
C ILE A 179 10.19 14.88 8.32
N ARG A 180 9.43 14.78 9.42
CA ARG A 180 9.85 15.21 10.74
C ARG A 180 10.17 13.97 11.57
N LEU A 181 11.37 13.93 12.12
CA LEU A 181 11.85 12.79 12.91
C LEU A 181 11.84 13.15 14.39
N ASP A 182 11.19 12.29 15.18
CA ASP A 182 11.37 12.28 16.63
C ASP A 182 12.78 11.80 17.00
N PRO A 183 13.41 12.40 18.02
CA PRO A 183 14.76 12.01 18.44
C PRO A 183 14.78 10.60 19.04
N ASN A 184 15.91 9.90 18.84
CA ASN A 184 16.24 8.61 19.46
C ASN A 184 15.24 7.48 19.15
N ARG A 185 14.56 7.55 18.01
CA ARG A 185 13.65 6.51 17.53
C ARG A 185 13.87 6.25 16.05
N GLU A 186 14.02 4.99 15.69
CA GLU A 186 13.90 4.54 14.32
C GLU A 186 12.42 4.63 13.89
N GLN A 187 12.18 5.28 12.76
CA GLN A 187 10.84 5.58 12.24
C GLN A 187 10.75 5.21 10.76
N THR A 188 9.59 4.71 10.36
CA THR A 188 9.32 4.33 8.97
C THR A 188 8.38 5.35 8.34
N HIS A 189 8.79 5.93 7.22
CA HIS A 189 8.04 6.92 6.45
C HIS A 189 7.84 6.45 5.02
N LEU A 190 6.74 6.87 4.40
CA LEU A 190 6.44 6.59 3.00
C LEU A 190 6.45 7.87 2.19
N ARG A 191 7.17 7.88 1.08
CA ARG A 191 7.14 8.94 0.07
C ARG A 191 7.01 8.34 -1.32
N PHE A 192 6.59 9.16 -2.26
CA PHE A 192 6.47 8.75 -3.66
C PHE A 192 7.24 9.71 -4.57
N LEU A 193 8.05 9.13 -5.44
CA LEU A 193 8.61 9.84 -6.59
C LEU A 193 7.69 9.60 -7.79
N VAL A 194 7.18 10.67 -8.39
CA VAL A 194 6.23 10.59 -9.50
C VAL A 194 6.89 10.97 -10.81
N GLY A 195 6.56 10.22 -11.86
CA GLY A 195 6.98 10.47 -13.21
C GLY A 195 5.86 10.25 -14.22
N ALA A 196 6.10 10.70 -15.44
CA ALA A 196 5.21 10.46 -16.56
C ALA A 196 6.01 10.30 -17.84
N GLY A 197 5.50 9.52 -18.78
CA GLY A 197 6.09 9.37 -20.10
C GLY A 197 5.05 9.12 -21.16
N VAL A 198 5.43 9.39 -22.41
CA VAL A 198 4.53 9.21 -23.55
C VAL A 198 4.80 7.85 -24.18
N THR A 199 3.78 7.00 -24.25
CA THR A 199 3.86 5.67 -24.87
C THR A 199 2.67 5.43 -25.79
N SER A 200 2.73 4.40 -26.63
CA SER A 200 1.51 3.88 -27.26
C SER A 200 0.64 3.19 -26.20
N SER A 201 -0.69 3.30 -26.34
CA SER A 201 -1.67 2.62 -25.47
C SER A 201 -1.63 1.10 -25.56
N ASP A 202 -1.07 0.55 -26.65
CA ASP A 202 -0.86 -0.89 -26.85
C ASP A 202 0.52 -1.38 -26.37
N ALA A 203 1.44 -0.45 -26.06
CA ALA A 203 2.74 -0.83 -25.52
C ALA A 203 2.58 -1.35 -24.08
N PRO A 204 3.47 -2.25 -23.61
CA PRO A 204 3.52 -2.64 -22.21
C PRO A 204 3.60 -1.44 -21.27
N GLY A 205 2.90 -1.49 -20.15
CA GLY A 205 2.91 -0.43 -19.14
C GLY A 205 4.29 -0.24 -18.49
N PHE A 206 4.58 0.94 -17.94
CA PHE A 206 5.79 1.12 -17.11
C PHE A 206 5.84 0.12 -15.95
N THR A 207 4.67 -0.17 -15.38
CA THR A 207 4.47 -1.13 -14.29
C THR A 207 4.79 -2.57 -14.66
N GLU A 208 4.63 -2.95 -15.94
CA GLU A 208 4.95 -4.29 -16.46
C GLU A 208 6.44 -4.43 -16.74
N THR A 209 7.06 -3.37 -17.25
CA THR A 209 8.50 -3.35 -17.61
C THR A 209 9.43 -3.11 -16.43
N ALA A 210 8.97 -2.37 -15.41
CA ALA A 210 9.76 -1.94 -14.26
C ALA A 210 9.78 -2.92 -13.08
N ALA A 211 9.17 -4.10 -13.22
CA ALA A 211 9.09 -5.11 -12.17
C ALA A 211 10.47 -5.60 -11.70
N ASN A 212 11.52 -5.48 -12.52
CA ASN A 212 12.88 -5.86 -12.16
C ASN A 212 13.62 -4.77 -11.37
N ILE A 213 13.16 -4.51 -10.14
CA ILE A 213 13.82 -3.57 -9.24
C ILE A 213 15.27 -3.97 -8.91
N ALA A 214 15.63 -5.25 -9.03
CA ALA A 214 16.99 -5.71 -8.77
C ALA A 214 18.03 -5.05 -9.68
N GLY A 215 17.64 -4.59 -10.88
CA GLY A 215 18.54 -3.94 -11.83
C GLY A 215 18.95 -2.50 -11.48
N TRP A 216 18.15 -1.78 -10.68
CA TRP A 216 18.35 -0.34 -10.43
C TRP A 216 18.10 0.11 -8.98
N GLY A 217 17.39 -0.68 -8.18
CA GLY A 217 16.88 -0.29 -6.87
C GLY A 217 17.98 0.09 -5.88
N ARG A 218 19.10 -0.64 -5.85
CA ARG A 218 20.23 -0.33 -4.95
C ARG A 218 20.87 1.01 -5.27
N GLU A 219 21.11 1.28 -6.55
CA GLU A 219 21.74 2.54 -6.95
C GLU A 219 20.78 3.72 -6.78
N PHE A 220 19.49 3.51 -7.05
CA PHE A 220 18.44 4.49 -6.78
C PHE A 220 18.36 4.82 -5.28
N ALA A 221 18.37 3.82 -4.40
CA ALA A 221 18.40 4.01 -2.96
C ALA A 221 19.62 4.83 -2.51
N ASN A 222 20.80 4.54 -3.05
CA ASN A 222 22.02 5.28 -2.75
C ASN A 222 21.94 6.74 -3.20
N LEU A 223 21.40 7.01 -4.40
CA LEU A 223 21.18 8.37 -4.88
C LEU A 223 20.21 9.14 -3.98
N LEU A 224 19.12 8.50 -3.55
CA LEU A 224 18.17 9.11 -2.61
C LEU A 224 18.84 9.43 -1.27
N VAL A 225 19.56 8.49 -0.68
CA VAL A 225 20.26 8.71 0.60
C VAL A 225 21.31 9.82 0.47
N GLY A 226 22.04 9.87 -0.63
CA GLY A 226 23.03 10.93 -0.89
C GLY A 226 22.41 12.33 -1.02
N GLN A 227 21.20 12.43 -1.57
CA GLN A 227 20.51 13.71 -1.77
C GLN A 227 19.66 14.16 -0.57
N LEU A 228 19.12 13.21 0.21
CA LEU A 228 18.25 13.48 1.35
C LEU A 228 18.99 13.46 2.70
N GLY A 229 20.18 12.86 2.72
CA GLY A 229 21.00 12.69 3.91
C GLY A 229 21.54 14.00 4.49
N GLY A 230 22.08 13.92 5.71
CA GLY A 230 22.73 15.05 6.36
C GLY A 230 23.43 14.65 7.67
N PRO A 231 24.20 15.56 8.28
CA PRO A 231 24.93 15.26 9.52
C PRO A 231 23.99 14.81 10.66
N GLY A 232 24.27 13.63 11.22
CA GLY A 232 23.51 13.05 12.33
C GLY A 232 22.19 12.37 11.94
N LEU A 233 21.92 12.22 10.64
CA LEU A 233 20.78 11.47 10.11
C LEU A 233 21.25 10.08 9.64
N GLN A 234 20.64 9.02 10.18
CA GLN A 234 20.71 7.69 9.62
C GLN A 234 19.50 7.49 8.72
N LEU A 235 19.73 7.13 7.46
CA LEU A 235 18.67 6.99 6.47
C LEU A 235 18.92 5.75 5.60
N LEU A 236 17.91 4.90 5.52
CA LEU A 236 17.82 3.77 4.59
C LEU A 236 16.61 3.99 3.67
N ALA A 237 16.83 3.84 2.37
CA ALA A 237 15.77 3.90 1.38
C ALA A 237 15.46 2.51 0.82
N LEU A 238 14.18 2.14 0.84
CA LEU A 238 13.64 0.88 0.36
C LEU A 238 12.64 1.20 -0.78
N PRO A 239 13.12 1.42 -2.01
CA PRO A 239 12.24 1.65 -3.15
C PRO A 239 11.44 0.38 -3.48
N ARG A 240 10.23 0.57 -4.00
CA ARG A 240 9.41 -0.47 -4.62
C ARG A 240 9.29 -0.21 -6.12
N PRO A 241 8.96 -1.22 -6.94
CA PRO A 241 8.76 -1.02 -8.37
C PRO A 241 7.73 0.09 -8.67
N PRO A 242 7.87 0.82 -9.78
CA PRO A 242 6.85 1.73 -10.28
C PRO A 242 5.46 1.08 -10.34
N ARG A 243 4.44 1.82 -9.92
CA ARG A 243 3.02 1.47 -10.01
C ARG A 243 2.26 2.63 -10.64
N ASP A 244 1.10 2.34 -11.21
CA ASP A 244 0.17 3.38 -11.66
C ASP A 244 -0.29 4.22 -10.45
N LEU A 245 -0.73 5.45 -10.70
CA LEU A 245 -1.07 6.38 -9.62
C LEU A 245 -2.30 5.94 -8.80
N VAL A 246 -3.13 5.03 -9.32
CA VAL A 246 -4.31 4.49 -8.60
C VAL A 246 -3.87 3.45 -7.56
N MET A 247 -2.95 2.54 -7.92
CA MET A 247 -2.53 1.43 -7.08
C MET A 247 -1.27 1.72 -6.24
N ALA A 248 -0.45 2.71 -6.62
CA ALA A 248 0.75 3.08 -5.90
C ALA A 248 0.51 3.40 -4.41
N PRO A 249 -0.52 4.18 -4.02
CA PRO A 249 -0.83 4.45 -2.61
C PRO A 249 -0.91 3.17 -1.76
N ASN A 250 -1.69 2.20 -2.22
CA ASN A 250 -1.89 0.95 -1.47
C ASN A 250 -0.61 0.14 -1.37
N VAL A 251 0.10 -0.07 -2.48
CA VAL A 251 1.37 -0.82 -2.49
C VAL A 251 2.41 -0.16 -1.56
N GLY A 252 2.50 1.16 -1.58
CA GLY A 252 3.39 1.92 -0.70
C GLY A 252 3.00 1.77 0.77
N ARG A 253 1.71 1.90 1.10
CA ARG A 253 1.21 1.76 2.48
C ARG A 253 1.49 0.36 3.03
N CYS A 254 1.19 -0.70 2.27
CA CYS A 254 1.49 -2.08 2.68
C CYS A 254 2.99 -2.25 2.95
N ALA A 255 3.86 -1.76 2.06
CA ALA A 255 5.31 -1.83 2.23
C ALA A 255 5.81 -1.06 3.45
N GLN A 256 5.21 0.09 3.77
CA GLN A 256 5.53 0.87 4.96
C GLN A 256 5.16 0.10 6.23
N LEU A 257 3.95 -0.47 6.28
CA LEU A 257 3.47 -1.26 7.42
C LEU A 257 4.29 -2.54 7.61
N GLU A 258 4.70 -3.20 6.53
CA GLU A 258 5.57 -4.38 6.57
C GLU A 258 6.94 -4.03 7.18
N THR A 259 7.52 -2.91 6.75
CA THR A 259 8.83 -2.44 7.25
C THR A 259 8.73 -2.01 8.71
N ALA A 260 7.65 -1.32 9.09
CA ALA A 260 7.40 -0.91 10.47
C ALA A 260 7.17 -2.13 11.38
N LEU A 261 6.46 -3.17 10.91
CA LEU A 261 6.30 -4.44 11.62
C LEU A 261 7.66 -5.13 11.83
N SER A 262 8.50 -5.20 10.79
CA SER A 262 9.84 -5.80 10.88
C SER A 262 10.73 -5.09 11.91
N LEU A 263 10.69 -3.76 11.92
CA LEU A 263 11.41 -2.92 12.88
C LEU A 263 10.87 -3.11 14.31
N PHE A 264 9.56 -3.16 14.48
CA PHE A 264 8.93 -3.45 15.77
C PHE A 264 9.32 -4.85 16.27
N ALA A 265 9.12 -5.88 15.46
CA ALA A 265 9.29 -7.28 15.84
C ALA A 265 10.74 -7.58 16.23
N SER A 266 11.73 -7.11 15.45
CA SER A 266 13.15 -7.32 15.75
C SER A 266 13.56 -6.73 17.10
N ASN A 267 13.05 -5.54 17.43
CA ASN A 267 13.29 -4.89 18.71
C ASN A 267 12.54 -5.57 19.86
N ALA A 268 11.28 -5.94 19.66
CA ALA A 268 10.43 -6.56 20.68
C ALA A 268 10.90 -7.97 21.06
N VAL A 269 11.17 -8.83 20.07
CA VAL A 269 11.69 -10.19 20.28
C VAL A 269 13.03 -10.14 21.02
N ARG A 270 13.95 -9.27 20.59
CA ARG A 270 15.26 -9.12 21.25
C ARG A 270 15.12 -8.71 22.71
N ARG A 271 14.25 -7.73 23.02
CA ARG A 271 14.02 -7.26 24.38
C ARG A 271 13.41 -8.35 25.27
N LEU A 272 12.37 -9.03 24.80
CA LEU A 272 11.71 -10.10 25.55
C LEU A 272 12.65 -11.28 25.81
N ARG A 273 13.40 -11.74 24.80
CA ARG A 273 14.41 -12.80 24.96
C ARG A 273 15.47 -12.47 26.01
N ALA A 274 15.93 -11.22 26.04
CA ALA A 274 16.91 -10.78 27.02
C ALA A 274 16.36 -10.70 28.45
N ALA A 275 15.06 -10.41 28.61
CA ALA A 275 14.44 -10.18 29.92
C ALA A 275 13.83 -11.46 30.53
N VAL A 276 13.07 -12.22 29.73
CA VAL A 276 12.13 -13.25 30.21
C VAL A 276 12.12 -14.53 29.37
N GLY A 277 13.01 -14.62 28.37
CA GLY A 277 13.10 -15.75 27.46
C GLY A 277 12.17 -15.65 26.25
N GLU A 278 11.83 -16.80 25.67
CA GLU A 278 11.12 -16.86 24.39
C GLU A 278 9.70 -16.28 24.50
N PRO A 279 9.33 -15.30 23.65
CA PRO A 279 7.98 -14.73 23.66
C PRO A 279 6.97 -15.62 22.93
N VAL A 280 5.70 -15.47 23.29
CA VAL A 280 4.56 -15.96 22.51
C VAL A 280 4.02 -14.82 21.65
N VAL A 281 3.79 -15.09 20.37
CA VAL A 281 3.20 -14.15 19.42
C VAL A 281 1.73 -14.50 19.20
N ILE A 282 0.85 -13.51 19.33
CA ILE A 282 -0.57 -13.63 18.96
C ILE A 282 -0.87 -12.67 17.81
N VAL A 283 -1.45 -13.20 16.73
CA VAL A 283 -1.99 -12.42 15.62
C VAL A 283 -3.51 -12.43 15.71
N SER A 284 -4.13 -11.25 15.76
CA SER A 284 -5.58 -11.12 15.95
C SER A 284 -6.20 -10.09 15.01
N ALA A 285 -7.40 -10.39 14.50
CA ALA A 285 -8.22 -9.45 13.76
C ALA A 285 -9.22 -8.76 14.71
N HIS A 286 -9.46 -7.47 14.53
CA HIS A 286 -10.36 -6.66 15.35
C HIS A 286 -11.45 -6.01 14.50
N ASP A 287 -12.66 -5.90 15.04
CA ASP A 287 -13.89 -5.46 14.35
C ASP A 287 -13.90 -4.02 13.81
N ASN A 288 -12.85 -3.27 14.11
CA ASN A 288 -12.54 -1.94 13.61
C ASN A 288 -11.68 -1.95 12.33
N GLY A 289 -11.47 -3.11 11.70
CA GLY A 289 -10.74 -3.25 10.44
C GLY A 289 -9.21 -3.27 10.62
N GLU A 290 -8.71 -3.81 11.72
CA GLU A 290 -7.27 -3.85 12.01
C GLU A 290 -6.81 -5.27 12.34
N ILE A 291 -5.54 -5.56 12.03
CA ILE A 291 -4.82 -6.69 12.62
C ILE A 291 -3.92 -6.17 13.73
N ARG A 292 -3.80 -6.93 14.81
CA ARG A 292 -2.84 -6.68 15.88
C ARG A 292 -1.90 -7.86 16.02
N VAL A 293 -0.64 -7.53 16.28
CA VAL A 293 0.41 -8.49 16.61
C VAL A 293 0.86 -8.18 18.02
N THR A 294 0.68 -9.15 18.92
CA THR A 294 1.02 -9.02 20.34
C THR A 294 2.16 -9.97 20.67
N LEU A 295 3.18 -9.48 21.37
CA LEU A 295 4.21 -10.31 21.98
C LEU A 295 4.09 -10.21 23.49
N SER A 296 4.01 -11.35 24.15
CA SER A 296 3.90 -11.45 25.61
C SER A 296 4.62 -12.70 26.13
N SER A 297 4.84 -12.77 27.45
CA SER A 297 5.43 -13.94 28.11
C SER A 297 4.59 -14.35 29.32
N PRO A 298 4.38 -15.66 29.56
CA PRO A 298 3.68 -16.11 30.77
C PRO A 298 4.51 -15.85 32.04
N PHE A 299 5.81 -15.61 31.91
CA PHE A 299 6.71 -15.35 33.03
C PHE A 299 6.80 -13.87 33.43
N ALA A 300 6.24 -12.97 32.61
CA ALA A 300 6.12 -11.54 32.89
C ALA A 300 4.87 -10.96 32.20
N PRO A 301 3.67 -11.15 32.77
CA PRO A 301 2.40 -10.74 32.16
C PRO A 301 2.27 -9.23 31.92
N GLU A 302 3.08 -8.42 32.60
CA GLU A 302 3.17 -6.97 32.43
C GLU A 302 4.01 -6.54 31.22
N MET A 303 4.91 -7.41 30.73
CA MET A 303 5.73 -7.15 29.55
C MET A 303 4.96 -7.52 28.28
N VAL A 304 4.23 -6.53 27.74
CA VAL A 304 3.43 -6.69 26.53
C VAL A 304 3.86 -5.68 25.48
N GLU A 305 4.07 -6.17 24.27
CA GLU A 305 4.42 -5.36 23.11
C GLU A 305 3.34 -5.54 22.06
N GLY A 306 2.88 -4.43 21.49
CA GLY A 306 1.78 -4.42 20.53
C GLY A 306 2.14 -3.68 19.26
N TYR A 307 1.80 -4.27 18.12
CA TYR A 307 1.81 -3.62 16.82
C TYR A 307 0.43 -3.64 16.20
N ARG A 308 0.09 -2.58 15.48
CA ARG A 308 -1.21 -2.40 14.83
C ARG A 308 -1.03 -2.23 13.33
N TRP A 309 -1.77 -3.02 12.58
CA TRP A 309 -1.83 -2.97 11.13
C TRP A 309 -3.26 -2.58 10.71
N PRO A 310 -3.52 -1.30 10.43
CA PRO A 310 -4.82 -0.88 9.89
C PRO A 310 -4.98 -1.42 8.47
N LEU A 311 -6.12 -2.09 8.21
CA LEU A 311 -6.38 -2.68 6.90
C LEU A 311 -7.12 -1.71 6.00
N HIS A 312 -6.69 -1.69 4.75
CA HIS A 312 -7.39 -1.04 3.65
C HIS A 312 -8.24 -2.08 2.89
N PRO A 313 -9.33 -1.68 2.22
CA PRO A 313 -10.12 -2.59 1.37
C PRO A 313 -9.30 -3.35 0.31
N LEU A 314 -8.20 -2.77 -0.18
CA LEU A 314 -7.30 -3.41 -1.14
C LEU A 314 -6.28 -4.38 -0.53
N ASP A 315 -6.18 -4.47 0.80
CA ASP A 315 -5.25 -5.40 1.45
C ASP A 315 -5.62 -6.85 1.14
N ASP A 316 -4.59 -7.69 0.97
CA ASP A 316 -4.75 -9.14 0.88
C ASP A 316 -4.49 -9.73 2.27
N LEU A 317 -5.57 -9.96 3.02
CA LEU A 317 -5.52 -10.46 4.40
C LEU A 317 -4.76 -11.80 4.51
N PRO A 318 -5.06 -12.83 3.68
CA PRO A 318 -4.26 -14.06 3.64
C PRO A 318 -2.76 -13.84 3.42
N SER A 319 -2.38 -12.91 2.53
CA SER A 319 -0.96 -12.62 2.31
C SER A 319 -0.32 -11.87 3.48
N ILE A 320 -1.05 -10.95 4.13
CA ILE A 320 -0.55 -10.26 5.33
C ILE A 320 -0.37 -11.24 6.49
N GLU A 321 -1.33 -12.14 6.72
CA GLU A 321 -1.22 -13.22 7.71
C GLU A 321 0.05 -14.04 7.48
N ARG A 322 0.27 -14.47 6.22
CA ARG A 322 1.46 -15.23 5.83
C ARG A 322 2.74 -14.44 6.11
N THR A 323 2.82 -13.18 5.67
CA THR A 323 3.99 -12.31 5.92
C THR A 323 4.29 -12.16 7.40
N VAL A 324 3.26 -11.99 8.25
CA VAL A 324 3.44 -11.90 9.70
C VAL A 324 3.99 -13.21 10.27
N CYS A 325 3.40 -14.36 9.90
CA CYS A 325 3.85 -15.66 10.36
C CYS A 325 5.28 -15.99 9.91
N GLU A 326 5.61 -15.73 8.64
CA GLU A 326 6.95 -15.93 8.07
C GLU A 326 8.00 -15.06 8.76
N LEU A 327 7.69 -13.79 9.04
CA LEU A 327 8.59 -12.89 9.78
C LEU A 327 9.00 -13.46 11.14
N PHE A 328 8.05 -13.97 11.93
CA PHE A 328 8.35 -14.54 13.24
C PHE A 328 9.03 -15.90 13.15
N ALA A 329 8.71 -16.70 12.13
CA ALA A 329 9.43 -17.93 11.82
C ALA A 329 10.91 -17.65 11.51
N ASP A 330 11.21 -16.62 10.72
CA ASP A 330 12.58 -16.19 10.40
C ASP A 330 13.34 -15.72 11.65
N MET A 331 12.64 -15.10 12.59
CA MET A 331 13.17 -14.74 13.92
C MET A 331 13.28 -15.93 14.88
N ARG A 332 12.90 -17.14 14.45
CA ARG A 332 12.88 -18.39 15.21
C ARG A 332 11.96 -18.36 16.43
N VAL A 333 10.87 -17.60 16.37
CA VAL A 333 9.84 -17.66 17.40
C VAL A 333 9.02 -18.93 17.21
N THR A 334 8.96 -19.76 18.24
CA THR A 334 8.39 -21.12 18.14
C THR A 334 6.89 -21.19 18.44
N ASP A 335 6.34 -20.20 19.14
CA ASP A 335 4.93 -20.15 19.52
C ASP A 335 4.26 -18.92 18.89
N VAL A 336 3.69 -19.12 17.70
CA VAL A 336 2.92 -18.12 16.95
C VAL A 336 1.49 -18.62 16.83
N ARG A 337 0.54 -17.87 17.39
CA ARG A 337 -0.87 -18.26 17.45
C ARG A 337 -1.73 -17.27 16.67
N VAL A 338 -2.65 -17.78 15.87
CA VAL A 338 -3.60 -16.97 15.08
C VAL A 338 -4.99 -17.09 15.72
N MET A 339 -5.53 -15.96 16.17
CA MET A 339 -6.84 -15.90 16.81
C MET A 339 -7.95 -16.27 15.80
N PRO A 340 -8.74 -17.34 16.02
CA PRO A 340 -9.75 -17.83 15.06
C PRO A 340 -10.97 -16.91 14.87
N ARG A 341 -11.08 -15.84 15.66
CA ARG A 341 -12.29 -15.06 15.83
C ARG A 341 -11.99 -13.57 15.86
N LEU A 342 -13.01 -12.79 15.54
CA LEU A 342 -12.95 -11.35 15.63
C LEU A 342 -12.95 -10.95 17.11
N LEU A 343 -12.06 -10.03 17.47
CA LEU A 343 -11.99 -9.44 18.79
C LEU A 343 -12.54 -8.01 18.77
N GLU A 344 -13.08 -7.59 19.90
CA GLU A 344 -13.39 -6.19 20.15
C GLU A 344 -12.10 -5.34 20.06
N PRO A 345 -12.17 -4.06 19.68
CA PRO A 345 -10.98 -3.24 19.49
C PRO A 345 -10.42 -2.78 20.83
N GLU A 346 -11.26 -2.72 21.86
CA GLU A 346 -10.94 -2.23 23.18
C GLU A 346 -11.48 -3.18 24.25
N ARG A 347 -10.84 -3.15 25.42
CA ARG A 347 -11.40 -3.72 26.63
C ARG A 347 -12.57 -2.85 27.11
N ALA A 348 -13.40 -3.37 28.00
CA ALA A 348 -14.48 -2.61 28.65
C ALA A 348 -14.01 -1.29 29.32
N SER A 349 -12.72 -1.17 29.62
CA SER A 349 -12.08 0.03 30.16
C SER A 349 -11.62 1.05 29.11
N ALA A 350 -12.04 0.94 27.85
CA ALA A 350 -11.61 1.78 26.71
C ALA A 350 -10.09 1.76 26.47
N VAL A 351 -9.42 0.66 26.83
CA VAL A 351 -8.00 0.44 26.57
C VAL A 351 -7.88 -0.48 25.36
N PRO A 352 -7.01 -0.20 24.37
CA PRO A 352 -6.79 -1.08 23.24
C PRO A 352 -6.53 -2.53 23.68
N LEU A 353 -7.34 -3.46 23.15
CA LEU A 353 -7.17 -4.88 23.43
C LEU A 353 -5.98 -5.47 22.66
N TYR A 354 -4.91 -5.78 23.38
CA TYR A 354 -3.83 -6.64 22.91
C TYR A 354 -3.95 -7.99 23.65
N PRO A 355 -4.31 -9.09 22.95
CA PRO A 355 -4.50 -10.39 23.58
C PRO A 355 -3.16 -10.96 24.06
N ARG A 356 -3.12 -11.38 25.32
CA ARG A 356 -1.91 -11.95 25.94
C ARG A 356 -1.94 -13.47 25.93
N CYS A 357 -0.78 -14.10 26.07
CA CYS A 357 -0.67 -15.56 26.04
C CYS A 357 -1.40 -16.27 27.17
N ASP A 358 -1.52 -15.65 28.34
CA ASP A 358 -2.28 -16.12 29.51
C ASP A 358 -3.80 -15.95 29.36
N GLU A 359 -4.23 -15.11 28.41
CA GLU A 359 -5.65 -14.87 28.10
C GLU A 359 -6.15 -15.75 26.94
N TRP A 360 -5.27 -16.52 26.30
CA TRP A 360 -5.54 -17.23 25.05
C TRP A 360 -6.79 -18.13 25.13
N ASP A 361 -6.85 -19.01 26.12
CA ASP A 361 -7.95 -19.98 26.25
C ASP A 361 -9.28 -19.29 26.53
N ALA A 362 -9.28 -18.25 27.37
CA ALA A 362 -10.46 -17.47 27.70
C ALA A 362 -10.99 -16.71 26.47
N LEU A 363 -10.10 -16.15 25.65
CA LEU A 363 -10.47 -15.46 24.42
C LEU A 363 -10.99 -16.43 23.36
N CYS A 364 -10.40 -17.62 23.24
CA CYS A 364 -10.89 -18.66 22.35
C CYS A 364 -12.29 -19.17 22.74
N ALA A 365 -12.57 -19.26 24.05
CA ALA A 365 -13.83 -19.78 24.59
C ALA A 365 -14.96 -18.74 24.68
N GLY A 366 -14.69 -17.45 24.47
CA GLY A 366 -15.69 -16.38 24.59
C GLY A 366 -16.87 -16.54 23.60
N PRO A 367 -18.02 -15.88 23.84
CA PRO A 367 -19.13 -15.85 22.88
C PRO A 367 -18.69 -15.16 21.58
N LEU A 368 -19.07 -15.69 20.40
CA LEU A 368 -18.76 -15.07 19.09
C LEU A 368 -19.26 -13.62 19.08
N ALA A 369 -18.43 -12.68 18.60
CA ALA A 369 -18.85 -11.28 18.43
C ALA A 369 -20.06 -11.27 17.48
N SER A 370 -21.13 -10.58 17.90
CA SER A 370 -22.45 -10.55 17.26
C SER A 370 -22.48 -9.71 15.99
#